data_AF-A0A958YDR5-F1
#
_entry.id   AF-A0A958YDR5-F1
#
_cell.length_a   1.000
_cell.length_b   1.000
_cell.length_c   1.000
_cell.angle_alpha   90.00
_cell.angle_beta   90.00
_cell.angle_gamma   90.00
#
_symmetry.space_group_name_H-M   'P 1'
#
loop_
_entity.id
_entity.type
_entity.pdbx_description
1 polymer ?
#
loop_
_entity_poly.entity_id
_entity_poly.type
_entity_poly.pdbx_seq_one_letter_code
_entity_poly.pdbx_strand_id
1 'polypeptide(L)'
;ANFSEFVLIGRYNYKRWQGEAKMILGTRGFDYNDGTDNFSYGGNIYKDYNDRPFDTGVEVGQGIKTTSFNAEVQAAYLVNPVTNLKLFASLSFRNFNPNAETVSTFKSNTTWFNVGLRTDLFNWYFDF
;
A
#
# COMPACT_ATOMS: atom_id res chain seq x y z
N ALA A 1 -7.30 -3.09 -14.04
CA ALA A 1 -6.67 -3.40 -12.74
C ALA A 1 -7.72 -4.06 -11.85
N ASN A 2 -7.41 -5.20 -11.25
CA ASN A 2 -8.35 -6.03 -10.51
C ASN A 2 -8.19 -5.84 -8.99
N PHE A 3 -8.56 -4.65 -8.49
CA PHE A 3 -8.43 -4.33 -7.06
C PHE A 3 -9.47 -3.30 -6.60
N SER A 4 -9.73 -3.30 -5.29
CA SER A 4 -10.52 -2.31 -4.56
C SER A 4 -9.74 -1.89 -3.33
N GLU A 5 -9.67 -0.59 -3.07
CA GLU A 5 -8.92 -0.03 -1.94
C GLU A 5 -9.75 1.02 -1.19
N PHE A 6 -9.65 1.01 0.13
CA PHE A 6 -10.17 2.03 1.01
C PHE A 6 -9.01 2.65 1.80
N VAL A 7 -8.91 3.97 1.74
CA VAL A 7 -7.84 4.75 2.38
C VAL A 7 -8.45 5.75 3.36
N LEU A 8 -7.95 5.74 4.59
CA LEU A 8 -8.30 6.70 5.63
C LEU A 8 -7.03 7.35 6.17
N ILE A 9 -6.97 8.69 6.12
CA ILE A 9 -5.84 9.47 6.63
C ILE A 9 -6.37 10.54 7.58
N GLY A 10 -5.89 10.52 8.81
CA GLY A 10 -6.11 11.55 9.83
C GLY A 10 -4.82 12.30 10.10
N ARG A 11 -4.89 13.64 10.11
CA ARG A 11 -3.76 14.51 10.45
C ARG A 11 -4.20 15.52 11.48
N TYR A 12 -3.38 15.72 12.50
CA TYR A 12 -3.63 16.70 13.55
C TYR A 12 -2.36 17.47 13.88
N ASN A 13 -2.47 18.78 13.97
CA ASN A 13 -1.36 19.65 14.34
C ASN A 13 -1.79 20.48 15.55
N TYR A 14 -0.96 20.47 16.59
CA TYR A 14 -1.15 21.31 17.77
C TYR A 14 0.16 21.96 18.17
N LYS A 15 0.26 23.28 17.95
CA LYS A 15 1.48 24.06 18.15
C LYS A 15 2.65 23.44 17.39
N ARG A 16 3.62 22.87 18.12
CA ARG A 16 4.81 22.22 17.56
C ARG A 16 4.63 20.70 17.38
N TRP A 17 3.55 20.12 17.87
CA TRP A 17 3.27 18.70 17.73
C TRP A 17 2.46 18.42 16.46
N GLN A 18 2.83 17.35 15.77
CA GLN A 18 2.14 16.84 14.59
C GLN A 18 1.86 15.35 14.79
N GLY A 19 0.66 14.92 14.48
CA GLY A 19 0.26 13.51 14.45
C GLY A 19 -0.35 13.16 13.10
N GLU A 20 0.02 12.01 12.57
CA GLU A 20 -0.62 11.40 11.40
C GLU A 20 -0.97 9.96 11.73
N ALA A 21 -2.17 9.55 11.34
CA ALA A 21 -2.61 8.16 11.34
C ALA A 21 -3.14 7.84 9.94
N LYS A 22 -2.73 6.70 9.40
CA LYS A 22 -3.08 6.23 8.07
C LYS A 22 -3.48 4.78 8.14
N MET A 23 -4.58 4.44 7.50
CA MET A 23 -5.08 3.08 7.38
C MET A 23 -5.50 2.83 5.93
N ILE A 24 -5.11 1.68 5.39
CA ILE A 24 -5.40 1.26 4.03
C ILE A 24 -5.89 -0.19 4.07
N LEU A 25 -7.07 -0.42 3.52
CA LEU A 25 -7.67 -1.73 3.33
C LEU A 25 -7.75 -2.01 1.84
N GLY A 26 -7.13 -3.09 1.38
CA GLY A 26 -7.10 -3.45 -0.03
C GLY A 26 -7.57 -4.88 -0.25
N THR A 27 -8.27 -5.10 -1.36
CA THR A 27 -8.51 -6.43 -1.92
C THR A 27 -8.06 -6.43 -3.37
N ARG A 28 -7.24 -7.39 -3.78
CA ARG A 28 -6.73 -7.53 -5.14
C ARG A 28 -6.79 -8.97 -5.59
N GLY A 29 -7.11 -9.18 -6.87
CA GLY A 29 -6.96 -10.45 -7.54
C GLY A 29 -5.61 -10.54 -8.26
N PHE A 30 -4.85 -11.59 -8.00
CA PHE A 30 -3.59 -11.88 -8.70
C PHE A 30 -3.74 -13.07 -9.66
N ASP A 31 -2.87 -13.11 -10.67
CA ASP A 31 -2.79 -14.21 -11.62
C ASP A 31 -2.08 -15.41 -10.97
N TYR A 32 -2.57 -16.64 -11.19
CA TYR A 32 -1.97 -17.87 -10.66
C TYR A 32 -0.61 -18.17 -11.31
N ASN A 33 -0.57 -18.25 -12.65
CA ASN A 33 0.65 -18.51 -13.44
C ASN A 33 1.44 -19.73 -12.95
N ASP A 34 0.76 -20.81 -12.58
CA ASP A 34 1.34 -22.02 -12.01
C ASP A 34 1.55 -23.16 -13.03
N GLY A 35 1.27 -22.89 -14.31
CA GLY A 35 1.31 -23.87 -15.39
C GLY A 35 -0.02 -24.59 -15.65
N THR A 36 -0.97 -24.52 -14.71
CA THR A 36 -2.33 -25.06 -14.87
C THR A 36 -3.36 -23.97 -15.07
N ASP A 37 -3.28 -22.86 -14.33
CA ASP A 37 -4.06 -21.64 -14.58
C ASP A 37 -3.12 -20.50 -15.00
N ASN A 38 -3.17 -20.19 -16.29
CA ASN A 38 -2.41 -19.12 -16.93
C ASN A 38 -3.30 -18.00 -17.47
N PHE A 39 -4.54 -17.86 -16.98
CA PHE A 39 -5.39 -16.76 -17.38
C PHE A 39 -4.86 -15.40 -16.87
N SER A 40 -5.30 -14.33 -17.51
CA SER A 40 -5.05 -12.95 -17.12
C SER A 40 -6.24 -12.45 -16.31
N TYR A 41 -6.04 -12.34 -14.99
CA TYR A 41 -6.98 -11.70 -14.08
C TYR A 41 -6.70 -10.20 -13.96
N GLY A 42 -5.95 -9.63 -14.91
CA GLY A 42 -5.65 -8.20 -14.98
C GLY A 42 -4.54 -7.75 -14.02
N GLY A 43 -3.73 -8.70 -13.51
CA GLY A 43 -2.55 -8.41 -12.70
C GLY A 43 -1.31 -8.05 -13.52
N ASN A 44 -1.19 -8.60 -14.73
CA ASN A 44 -0.07 -8.39 -15.65
C ASN A 44 -0.49 -7.60 -16.90
N ILE A 45 0.11 -6.43 -17.11
CA ILE A 45 -0.17 -5.55 -18.27
C ILE A 45 0.43 -6.03 -19.60
N TYR A 46 1.33 -7.01 -19.55
CA TYR A 46 1.99 -7.59 -20.73
C TYR A 46 1.29 -8.84 -21.28
N LYS A 47 0.23 -9.32 -20.61
CA LYS A 47 -0.56 -10.45 -21.12
C LYS A 47 -1.55 -10.03 -22.20
N ASP A 48 -1.84 -10.94 -23.13
CA ASP A 48 -2.85 -10.72 -24.15
C ASP A 48 -4.24 -10.58 -23.50
N TYR A 49 -5.06 -9.69 -24.06
CA TYR A 49 -6.41 -9.46 -23.57
C TYR A 49 -7.34 -10.66 -23.79
N ASN A 50 -7.03 -11.53 -24.76
CA ASN A 50 -7.77 -12.74 -25.05
C ASN A 50 -7.50 -13.88 -24.07
N ASP A 51 -6.44 -13.77 -23.26
CA ASP A 51 -6.16 -14.73 -22.17
C ASP A 51 -7.04 -14.47 -20.93
N ARG A 52 -8.16 -13.76 -21.08
CA ARG A 52 -9.10 -13.50 -19.99
C ARG A 52 -9.94 -14.75 -19.70
N PRO A 53 -10.27 -15.02 -18.42
CA PRO A 53 -11.04 -16.20 -18.05
C PRO A 53 -12.54 -16.07 -18.37
N PHE A 54 -13.07 -14.84 -18.47
CA PHE A 54 -14.50 -14.56 -18.69
C PHE A 54 -14.72 -13.32 -19.57
N ASP A 55 -15.80 -13.32 -20.37
CA ASP A 55 -16.25 -12.17 -21.16
C ASP A 55 -17.25 -11.26 -20.42
N THR A 56 -18.00 -11.82 -19.46
CA THR A 56 -19.02 -11.14 -18.66
C THR A 56 -19.02 -11.66 -17.22
N GLY A 57 -19.55 -10.89 -16.26
CA GLY A 57 -19.59 -11.30 -14.84
C GLY A 57 -18.22 -11.20 -14.14
N VAL A 58 -17.36 -10.32 -14.63
CA VAL A 58 -16.04 -10.04 -14.03
C VAL A 58 -16.23 -9.19 -12.78
N GLU A 59 -15.80 -9.71 -11.64
CA GLU A 59 -15.85 -9.03 -10.34
C GLU A 59 -14.43 -8.73 -9.81
N VAL A 60 -14.34 -7.74 -8.92
CA VAL A 60 -13.07 -7.39 -8.29
C VAL A 60 -12.62 -8.47 -7.30
N GLY A 61 -11.34 -8.84 -7.37
CA GLY A 61 -10.72 -9.86 -6.54
C GLY A 61 -10.71 -11.26 -7.15
N GLN A 62 -11.05 -11.42 -8.44
CA GLN A 62 -10.96 -12.69 -9.16
C GLN A 62 -9.50 -13.14 -9.35
N GLY A 63 -9.27 -14.46 -9.42
CA GLY A 63 -7.93 -15.04 -9.37
C GLY A 63 -7.54 -15.37 -7.93
N ILE A 64 -6.27 -15.20 -7.58
CA ILE A 64 -5.80 -15.27 -6.20
C ILE A 64 -6.29 -14.03 -5.46
N LYS A 65 -7.36 -14.19 -4.68
CA LYS A 65 -7.92 -13.13 -3.86
C LYS A 65 -7.00 -12.85 -2.69
N THR A 66 -6.44 -11.65 -2.69
CA THR A 66 -5.51 -11.18 -1.68
C THR A 66 -6.04 -9.98 -0.95
N THR A 67 -6.15 -10.12 0.36
CA THR A 67 -6.48 -9.00 1.26
C THR A 67 -5.20 -8.40 1.80
N SER A 68 -5.09 -7.08 1.77
CA SER A 68 -3.99 -6.34 2.34
C SER A 68 -4.48 -5.31 3.36
N PHE A 69 -3.81 -5.24 4.50
CA PHE A 69 -4.07 -4.26 5.54
C PHE A 69 -2.78 -3.50 5.84
N ASN A 70 -2.79 -2.19 5.68
CA ASN A 70 -1.66 -1.34 6.07
C ASN A 70 -2.14 -0.28 7.08
N ALA A 71 -1.44 -0.15 8.20
CA ALA A 71 -1.66 0.90 9.18
C ALA A 71 -0.33 1.60 9.49
N GLU A 72 -0.36 2.91 9.68
CA GLU A 72 0.79 3.71 10.04
C GLU A 72 0.35 4.79 11.02
N VAL A 73 1.10 4.95 12.10
CA VAL A 73 0.96 6.07 13.03
C VAL A 73 2.29 6.77 13.15
N GLN A 74 2.26 8.10 13.10
CA GLN A 74 3.43 8.94 13.15
C GLN A 74 3.18 10.12 14.10
N ALA A 75 4.18 10.42 14.92
CA ALA A 75 4.23 11.62 15.72
C ALA A 75 5.51 12.38 15.38
N ALA A 76 5.41 13.70 15.29
CA ALA A 76 6.55 14.57 15.06
C ALA A 76 6.48 15.84 15.92
N TYR A 77 7.65 16.34 16.31
CA TYR A 77 7.80 17.59 17.05
C TYR A 77 8.67 18.57 16.27
N LEU A 78 8.18 19.79 16.06
CA LEU A 78 8.86 20.88 15.38
C LEU A 78 9.95 21.47 16.29
N VAL A 79 11.19 21.13 15.99
CA VAL A 79 12.39 21.58 16.69
C VAL A 79 12.77 22.99 16.25
N ASN A 80 12.93 23.22 14.94
CA ASN A 80 13.25 24.53 14.37
C ASN A 80 12.15 24.98 13.39
N PRO A 81 11.35 26.00 13.73
CA PRO A 81 10.31 26.53 12.85
C PRO A 81 10.82 27.14 11.54
N VAL A 82 12.02 27.72 11.54
CA VAL A 82 12.57 28.43 10.37
C VAL A 82 12.94 27.44 9.26
N THR A 83 13.50 26.29 9.64
CA THR A 83 13.86 25.23 8.68
C THR A 83 12.79 24.15 8.56
N ASN A 84 11.72 24.21 9.35
CA ASN A 84 10.75 23.13 9.50
C ASN A 84 11.39 21.80 9.96
N LEU A 85 12.47 21.87 10.76
CA LEU A 85 13.16 20.71 11.33
C LEU A 85 12.25 20.02 12.34
N LYS A 86 11.99 18.73 12.14
CA LYS A 86 11.13 17.90 12.96
C LYS A 86 11.87 16.66 13.43
N LEU A 87 11.74 16.35 14.72
CA LEU A 87 12.03 15.02 15.24
C LEU A 87 10.76 14.18 15.07
N PHE A 88 10.85 13.02 14.46
CA PHE A 88 9.70 12.15 14.24
C PHE A 88 9.97 10.72 14.69
N ALA A 89 8.89 10.04 15.05
CA ALA A 89 8.84 8.60 15.21
C ALA A 89 7.59 8.08 14.49
N SER A 90 7.69 6.92 13.86
CA SER A 90 6.59 6.26 13.18
C SER A 90 6.60 4.76 13.43
N LEU A 91 5.42 4.19 13.59
CA LEU A 91 5.19 2.75 13.60
C LEU A 91 4.28 2.40 12.44
N SER A 92 4.69 1.44 11.63
CA SER A 92 3.89 0.94 10.52
C SER A 92 3.72 -0.57 10.64
N PHE A 93 2.53 -1.02 10.26
CA PHE A 93 2.13 -2.41 10.23
C PHE A 93 1.55 -2.71 8.86
N ARG A 94 2.00 -3.80 8.23
CA ARG A 94 1.54 -4.24 6.91
C ARG A 94 1.29 -5.73 6.95
N ASN A 95 0.11 -6.13 6.54
CA ASN A 95 -0.28 -7.53 6.39
C ASN A 95 -0.73 -7.76 4.95
N PHE A 96 -0.20 -8.81 4.34
CA PHE A 96 -0.53 -9.25 3.01
C PHE A 96 -0.94 -10.73 3.09
N ASN A 97 -2.20 -11.02 2.79
CA ASN A 97 -2.81 -12.32 3.03
C ASN A 97 -3.55 -12.80 1.76
N PRO A 98 -2.84 -13.51 0.86
CA PRO A 98 -3.45 -14.18 -0.28
C PRO A 98 -4.17 -15.47 0.14
N ASN A 99 -5.21 -15.87 -0.61
CA ASN A 99 -5.93 -17.13 -0.38
C ASN A 99 -5.23 -18.37 -0.98
N ALA A 100 -4.25 -18.16 -1.86
CA ALA A 100 -3.37 -19.17 -2.42
C ALA A 100 -1.96 -18.56 -2.59
N GLU A 101 -0.92 -19.38 -2.43
CA GLU A 101 0.46 -18.91 -2.56
C GLU A 101 1.10 -19.39 -3.87
N THR A 102 1.90 -18.51 -4.48
CA THR A 102 2.72 -18.77 -5.67
C THR A 102 4.13 -18.23 -5.43
N VAL A 103 5.05 -18.46 -6.37
CA VAL A 103 6.43 -17.93 -6.29
C VAL A 103 6.46 -16.41 -6.10
N SER A 104 5.47 -15.70 -6.65
CA SER A 104 5.39 -14.23 -6.61
C SER A 104 4.34 -13.67 -5.65
N THR A 105 3.44 -14.52 -5.13
CA THR A 105 2.33 -14.10 -4.26
C THR A 105 2.30 -14.98 -3.02
N PHE A 106 2.82 -14.50 -1.90
CA PHE A 106 2.91 -15.28 -0.65
C PHE A 106 2.54 -14.41 0.55
N LYS A 107 2.09 -15.05 1.63
CA LYS A 107 1.68 -14.33 2.83
C LYS A 107 2.85 -13.63 3.51
N SER A 108 2.63 -12.38 3.91
CA SER A 108 3.65 -11.59 4.62
C SER A 108 3.03 -10.73 5.71
N ASN A 109 3.76 -10.56 6.80
CA ASN A 109 3.41 -9.66 7.88
C ASN A 109 4.66 -8.89 8.32
N THR A 110 4.60 -7.58 8.33
CA THR A 110 5.75 -6.72 8.62
C THR A 110 5.32 -5.61 9.58
N THR A 111 6.05 -5.50 10.68
CA THR A 111 5.97 -4.34 11.58
C THR A 111 7.29 -3.60 11.49
N TRP A 112 7.22 -2.30 11.27
CA TRP A 112 8.42 -1.48 11.06
C TRP A 112 8.34 -0.18 11.85
N PHE A 113 9.38 0.06 12.64
CA PHE A 113 9.52 1.25 13.48
C PHE A 113 10.63 2.14 12.93
N ASN A 114 10.37 3.44 12.83
CA ASN A 114 11.35 4.44 12.45
C ASN A 114 11.41 5.56 13.48
N VAL A 115 12.60 6.13 13.65
CA VAL A 115 12.83 7.39 14.37
C VAL A 115 13.89 8.17 13.62
N GLY A 116 13.74 9.49 13.53
CA GLY A 116 14.71 10.32 12.84
C GLY A 116 14.42 11.80 12.90
N LEU A 117 15.33 12.57 12.30
CA LEU A 117 15.16 13.99 12.05
C LEU A 117 14.83 14.18 10.58
N ARG A 118 13.84 15.02 10.28
CA ARG A 118 13.51 15.44 8.91
C ARG A 118 13.38 16.95 8.85
N THR A 119 13.70 17.52 7.70
CA THR A 119 13.60 18.96 7.50
C THR A 119 12.98 19.21 6.12
N ASP A 120 11.85 19.89 6.09
CA ASP A 120 11.12 20.17 4.84
C ASP A 120 11.66 21.47 4.20
N LEU A 121 12.99 21.56 3.99
CA LEU A 121 13.69 22.76 3.48
C LEU A 121 13.51 22.99 1.98
N PHE A 122 13.20 21.93 1.22
CA PHE A 122 13.07 22.00 -0.23
C PHE A 122 11.77 21.34 -0.65
N ASN A 123 10.97 22.05 -1.44
CA ASN A 123 9.80 21.47 -2.10
C ASN A 123 10.30 20.70 -3.33
N TRP A 124 10.37 19.37 -3.25
CA TRP A 124 10.84 18.55 -4.36
C TRP A 124 9.68 18.39 -5.35
N TYR A 125 9.64 19.25 -6.36
CA TYR A 125 8.78 19.07 -7.54
C TYR A 125 9.48 18.08 -8.48
N PHE A 126 8.98 16.84 -8.51
CA PHE A 126 9.30 15.88 -9.55
C PHE A 126 8.17 15.82 -10.57
N ASP A 127 7.86 16.96 -11.17
CA ASP A 127 6.98 17.00 -12.33
C ASP A 127 7.87 17.03 -13.58
N PHE A 128 8.02 15.87 -14.21
CA PHE A 128 8.50 15.70 -15.58
C PHE A 128 7.56 14.71 -16.28
#